data_AF-A0A7R9W5E5-F1
#
_entry.id   AF-A0A7R9W5E5-F1
#
_cell.length_a   1.000
_cell.length_b   1.000
_cell.length_c   1.000
_cell.angle_alpha   90.00
_cell.angle_beta   90.00
_cell.angle_gamma   90.00
#
_symmetry.space_group_name_H-M   'P 1'
#
loop_
_entity.id
_entity.type
_entity.pdbx_description
1 polymer ?
#
loop_
_entity_poly.entity_id
_entity_poly.type
_entity_poly.pdbx_seq_one_letter_code
_entity_poly.pdbx_strand_id
1 'polypeptide(L)'
;PYMAKPKDVSRLCPPELSSSGQSKARASHSTGSNGPKVGFSAEYRTRPDQALLYRLSGDYNPLHVEASLSASALGVGSSPDDPSSDVAKSRPILHGLCTLGFAVRAVLERCRQRFRDEADTEGENGSDDDFEVTYVGCSFVKPV
;
A
#
# COMPACT_ATOMS: atom_id res chain seq x y z
N PRO A 1 -0.90 -17.57 -31.04
CA PRO A 1 -1.24 -18.51 -29.93
C PRO A 1 -0.65 -17.97 -28.62
N TYR A 2 -1.33 -17.22 -27.77
CA TYR A 2 -2.67 -17.35 -27.22
C TYR A 2 -3.19 -15.92 -26.92
N MET A 3 -4.33 -15.53 -27.49
CA MET A 3 -5.09 -14.37 -27.00
C MET A 3 -6.23 -14.91 -26.14
N ALA A 4 -6.21 -14.61 -24.84
CA ALA A 4 -7.34 -14.85 -23.96
C ALA A 4 -8.03 -13.51 -23.69
N LYS A 5 -9.28 -13.38 -24.15
CA LYS A 5 -10.15 -12.23 -23.88
C LYS A 5 -10.57 -12.25 -22.40
N PRO A 6 -10.73 -11.09 -21.74
CA PRO A 6 -11.24 -11.05 -20.37
C PRO A 6 -12.72 -11.44 -20.33
N LYS A 7 -13.05 -12.40 -19.45
CA LYS A 7 -14.44 -12.76 -19.12
C LYS A 7 -14.97 -11.73 -18.11
N ASP A 8 -16.15 -11.24 -18.41
CA ASP A 8 -16.95 -10.32 -17.61
C ASP A 8 -17.22 -10.90 -16.21
N VAL A 9 -16.83 -10.17 -15.15
CA VAL A 9 -17.03 -10.54 -13.74
C VAL A 9 -18.10 -9.67 -13.06
N SER A 10 -18.98 -9.05 -13.85
CA SER A 10 -20.15 -8.36 -13.32
C SER A 10 -21.20 -9.38 -12.87
N ARG A 11 -21.12 -9.87 -11.62
CA ARG A 11 -22.23 -10.43 -10.81
C ARG A 11 -21.68 -11.14 -9.57
N LEU A 12 -21.38 -10.40 -8.51
CA LEU A 12 -21.49 -10.88 -7.12
C LEU A 12 -21.59 -9.65 -6.21
N CYS A 13 -22.79 -9.08 -6.09
CA CYS A 13 -23.13 -8.12 -5.03
C CYS A 13 -24.54 -8.46 -4.53
N PRO A 14 -24.73 -8.84 -3.26
CA PRO A 14 -26.06 -9.09 -2.70
C PRO A 14 -26.82 -7.77 -2.42
N PRO A 15 -28.16 -7.81 -2.34
CA PRO A 15 -29.00 -6.62 -2.20
C PRO A 15 -28.98 -6.03 -0.78
N GLU A 16 -28.96 -4.71 -0.71
CA GLU A 16 -29.03 -3.89 0.51
C GLU A 16 -30.36 -4.11 1.26
N LEU A 17 -30.31 -4.50 2.54
CA LEU A 17 -31.45 -4.42 3.45
C LEU A 17 -31.53 -3.02 4.07
N SER A 18 -32.61 -2.33 3.75
CA SER A 18 -33.07 -1.09 4.37
C SER A 18 -33.55 -1.34 5.81
N SER A 19 -33.01 -0.62 6.79
CA SER A 19 -33.78 -0.25 7.99
C SER A 19 -33.31 1.06 8.60
N SER A 20 -34.31 1.86 8.95
CA SER A 20 -34.27 3.27 9.35
C SER A 20 -33.75 3.51 10.77
N GLY A 21 -33.00 4.61 10.96
CA GLY A 21 -32.68 5.17 12.28
C GLY A 21 -31.92 6.50 12.17
N GLN A 22 -32.61 7.62 12.33
CA GLN A 22 -32.10 8.98 12.11
C GLN A 22 -31.15 9.47 13.23
N SER A 23 -30.10 10.18 12.85
CA SER A 23 -29.57 11.35 13.57
C SER A 23 -28.84 12.27 12.60
N LYS A 24 -29.32 13.52 12.50
CA LYS A 24 -28.89 14.57 11.55
C LYS A 24 -27.44 15.00 11.78
N ALA A 25 -26.64 14.97 10.73
CA ALA A 25 -25.53 15.91 10.53
C ALA A 25 -25.55 16.45 9.09
N ARG A 26 -25.65 17.78 9.02
CA ARG A 26 -25.66 18.71 7.88
C ARG A 26 -24.98 18.19 6.60
N ALA A 27 -25.77 17.97 5.56
CA ALA A 27 -25.29 17.66 4.22
C ALA A 27 -24.62 18.90 3.58
N SER A 28 -23.30 18.87 3.46
CA SER A 28 -22.58 19.64 2.44
C SER A 28 -22.78 18.93 1.11
N HIS A 29 -23.35 19.61 0.12
CA HIS A 29 -23.39 19.16 -1.26
C HIS A 29 -21.96 18.96 -1.77
N SER A 30 -21.44 17.74 -1.66
CA SER A 30 -20.21 17.31 -2.30
C SER A 30 -20.55 16.96 -3.75
N THR A 31 -20.15 17.83 -4.67
CA THR A 31 -20.07 17.54 -6.10
C THR A 31 -19.27 16.25 -6.29
N GLY A 32 -19.90 15.22 -6.89
CA GLY A 32 -19.36 13.88 -6.96
C GLY A 32 -17.96 13.81 -7.56
N SER A 33 -16.98 13.40 -6.75
CA SER A 33 -15.72 12.90 -7.27
C SER A 33 -15.96 11.50 -7.83
N ASN A 34 -15.97 11.36 -9.16
CA ASN A 34 -15.91 10.06 -9.86
C ASN A 34 -14.51 9.42 -9.70
N GLY A 35 -13.98 9.38 -8.48
CA GLY A 35 -12.79 8.62 -8.13
C GLY A 35 -13.19 7.20 -7.69
N PRO A 36 -12.29 6.22 -7.78
CA PRO A 36 -12.53 4.91 -7.19
C PRO A 36 -12.91 5.09 -5.72
N LYS A 37 -14.05 4.54 -5.29
CA LYS A 37 -14.41 4.52 -3.87
C LYS A 37 -13.37 3.66 -3.14
N VAL A 38 -12.53 4.30 -2.33
CA VAL A 38 -11.55 3.60 -1.51
C VAL A 38 -12.28 2.94 -0.34
N GLY A 39 -12.32 1.61 -0.33
CA GLY A 39 -13.01 0.84 0.72
C GLY A 39 -12.19 0.61 1.99
N PHE A 40 -10.87 0.81 1.94
CA PHE A 40 -9.94 0.62 3.04
C PHE A 40 -8.67 1.46 2.84
N SER A 41 -8.13 2.02 3.93
CA SER A 41 -6.86 2.75 3.94
C SER A 41 -6.06 2.36 5.18
N ALA A 42 -4.73 2.31 5.04
CA ALA A 42 -3.79 2.05 6.13
C ALA A 42 -2.54 2.93 5.97
N GLU A 43 -2.01 3.43 7.09
CA GLU A 43 -0.81 4.26 7.11
C GLU A 43 0.26 3.63 8.00
N TYR A 44 1.50 3.62 7.52
CA TYR A 44 2.66 3.14 8.27
C TYR A 44 3.74 4.20 8.29
N ARG A 45 4.25 4.51 9.48
CA ARG A 45 5.43 5.35 9.62
C ARG A 45 6.67 4.50 9.37
N THR A 46 7.41 4.83 8.32
CA THR A 46 8.72 4.22 8.06
C THR A 46 9.79 4.83 8.97
N ARG A 47 10.80 4.03 9.32
CA ARG A 47 11.95 4.54 10.06
C ARG A 47 12.88 5.32 9.12
N PRO A 48 13.64 6.31 9.62
CA PRO A 48 14.66 7.00 8.82
C PRO A 48 15.74 6.07 8.25
N ASP A 49 16.03 4.97 8.94
CA ASP A 49 17.02 3.95 8.61
C ASP A 49 16.39 2.69 7.98
N GLN A 50 15.12 2.76 7.55
CA GLN A 50 14.37 1.59 7.07
C GLN A 50 15.05 0.88 5.89
N ALA A 51 15.67 1.65 4.98
CA ALA A 51 16.42 1.11 3.85
C ALA A 51 17.68 0.33 4.29
N LEU A 52 18.36 0.82 5.34
CA LEU A 52 19.53 0.17 5.93
C LEU A 52 19.18 -1.13 6.64
N LEU A 53 17.99 -1.21 7.22
CA LEU A 53 17.49 -2.44 7.81
C LEU A 53 17.07 -3.44 6.73
N TYR A 54 16.29 -3.01 5.74
CA TYR A 54 15.75 -3.90 4.72
C TYR A 54 16.82 -4.54 3.82
N ARG A 55 17.90 -3.83 3.51
CA ARG A 55 19.02 -4.39 2.72
C ARG A 55 19.65 -5.64 3.32
N LEU A 56 19.55 -5.84 4.64
CA LEU A 56 20.03 -7.06 5.31
C LEU A 56 19.24 -8.30 4.88
N SER A 57 18.08 -8.12 4.26
CA SER A 57 17.28 -9.18 3.64
C SER A 57 17.78 -9.62 2.26
N GLY A 58 18.85 -9.01 1.72
CA GLY A 58 19.56 -9.49 0.53
C GLY A 58 19.71 -8.50 -0.63
N ASP A 59 19.02 -7.35 -0.59
CA ASP A 59 19.18 -6.31 -1.62
C ASP A 59 20.17 -5.23 -1.17
N TYR A 60 21.42 -5.40 -1.58
CA TYR A 60 22.55 -4.54 -1.21
C TYR A 60 22.80 -3.39 -2.20
N ASN A 61 21.84 -3.05 -3.07
CA ASN A 61 22.01 -1.98 -4.05
C ASN A 61 22.40 -0.64 -3.36
N PRO A 62 23.53 -0.01 -3.77
CA PRO A 62 24.01 1.25 -3.19
C PRO A 62 22.99 2.41 -3.21
N LEU A 63 22.00 2.39 -4.12
CA LEU A 63 20.94 3.40 -4.18
C LEU A 63 20.15 3.56 -2.86
N HIS A 64 20.13 2.52 -2.03
CA HIS A 64 19.42 2.48 -0.76
C HIS A 64 20.28 2.90 0.44
N VAL A 65 21.53 3.35 0.20
CA VAL A 65 22.49 3.75 1.23
C VAL A 65 23.13 5.09 0.88
N GLU A 66 23.56 5.26 -0.37
CA GLU A 66 24.30 6.41 -0.85
C GLU A 66 23.36 7.51 -1.36
N ALA A 67 23.28 8.61 -0.60
CA ALA A 67 22.42 9.74 -0.90
C ALA A 67 22.71 10.37 -2.27
N SER A 68 23.98 10.42 -2.70
CA SER A 68 24.39 10.96 -3.99
C SER A 68 23.83 10.14 -5.16
N LEU A 69 23.94 8.81 -5.10
CA LEU A 69 23.41 7.91 -6.12
C LEU A 69 21.88 7.95 -6.17
N SER A 70 21.26 8.01 -4.99
CA SER A 70 19.80 8.16 -4.87
C SER A 70 19.33 9.49 -5.48
N ALA A 71 20.00 10.59 -5.16
CA ALA A 71 19.71 11.91 -5.70
C ALA A 71 19.89 11.98 -7.23
N SER A 72 20.98 11.39 -7.75
CA SER A 72 21.19 11.24 -9.20
C SER A 72 20.08 10.42 -9.88
N ALA A 73 19.66 9.31 -9.26
CA ALA A 73 18.57 8.48 -9.80
C ALA A 73 17.22 9.20 -9.83
N LEU A 74 16.99 10.15 -8.90
CA LEU A 74 15.79 11.00 -8.89
C LEU A 74 15.89 12.20 -9.83
N GLY A 75 17.04 12.43 -10.47
CA GLY A 75 17.29 13.65 -11.23
C GLY A 75 17.37 14.91 -10.35
N VAL A 76 17.52 14.73 -9.04
CA VAL A 76 17.64 15.80 -8.04
C VAL A 76 19.11 15.93 -7.67
N GLY A 77 19.96 16.20 -8.67
CA GLY A 77 21.41 16.26 -8.52
C GLY A 77 21.96 17.64 -8.90
N SER A 78 22.13 18.51 -7.91
CA SER A 78 22.86 19.79 -8.00
C SER A 78 24.38 19.57 -7.93
N SER A 79 25.14 20.53 -8.47
CA SER A 79 26.61 20.48 -8.63
C SER A 79 27.35 19.97 -7.38
N PRO A 80 28.39 19.13 -7.54
CA PRO A 80 29.20 18.62 -6.42
C PRO A 80 29.88 19.72 -5.59
N ASP A 81 29.91 20.95 -6.10
CA ASP A 81 30.64 22.10 -5.54
C ASP A 81 29.79 23.00 -4.63
N ASP A 82 28.47 22.75 -4.51
CA ASP A 82 27.57 23.55 -3.67
C ASP A 82 27.14 22.79 -2.39
N PRO A 83 27.71 23.08 -1.22
CA PRO A 83 27.31 22.46 0.05
C PRO A 83 25.90 22.87 0.53
N SER A 84 25.24 23.83 -0.12
CA SER A 84 23.83 24.16 0.11
C SER A 84 22.85 23.31 -0.70
N SER A 85 23.38 22.52 -1.64
CA SER A 85 22.69 21.61 -2.55
C SER A 85 21.73 20.66 -1.81
N ASP A 86 20.51 20.57 -2.34
CA ASP A 86 19.47 19.67 -1.82
C ASP A 86 19.87 18.19 -1.82
N VAL A 87 20.94 17.82 -2.54
CA VAL A 87 21.56 16.48 -2.53
C VAL A 87 22.02 16.08 -1.13
N ALA A 88 22.60 17.00 -0.35
CA ALA A 88 23.06 16.71 1.01
C ALA A 88 21.89 16.50 2.01
N LYS A 89 20.69 16.98 1.66
CA LYS A 89 19.45 16.76 2.42
C LYS A 89 18.64 15.58 1.90
N SER A 90 19.00 15.04 0.73
CA SER A 90 18.32 13.91 0.12
C SER A 90 18.61 12.64 0.91
N ARG A 91 17.56 11.93 1.29
CA ARG A 91 17.67 10.64 1.97
C ARG A 91 17.70 9.52 0.93
N PRO A 92 18.42 8.41 1.18
CA PRO A 92 18.35 7.26 0.31
C PRO A 92 16.91 6.77 0.15
N ILE A 93 16.53 6.40 -1.07
CA ILE A 93 15.21 5.86 -1.39
C ILE A 93 15.03 4.51 -0.73
N LEU A 94 13.83 4.22 -0.27
CA LEU A 94 13.46 2.90 0.25
C LEU A 94 13.28 1.87 -0.88
N HIS A 95 13.70 0.62 -0.65
CA HIS A 95 13.47 -0.48 -1.59
C HIS A 95 11.98 -0.61 -1.96
N GLY A 96 11.68 -0.69 -3.27
CA GLY A 96 10.30 -0.88 -3.73
C GLY A 96 9.64 -2.11 -3.10
N LEU A 97 10.37 -3.22 -2.99
CA LEU A 97 9.90 -4.44 -2.33
C LEU A 97 9.65 -4.27 -0.82
N CYS A 98 10.37 -3.36 -0.15
CA CYS A 98 10.07 -3.03 1.25
C CYS A 98 8.71 -2.33 1.36
N THR A 99 8.42 -1.37 0.48
CA THR A 99 7.12 -0.69 0.42
C THR A 99 6.00 -1.67 0.08
N LEU A 100 6.23 -2.58 -0.86
CA LEU A 100 5.30 -3.67 -1.17
C LEU A 100 5.01 -4.52 0.08
N GLY A 101 6.04 -4.86 0.86
CA GLY A 101 5.88 -5.61 2.11
C GLY A 101 4.94 -4.92 3.11
N PHE A 102 5.04 -3.60 3.27
CA PHE A 102 4.09 -2.84 4.09
C PHE A 102 2.66 -2.91 3.55
N ALA A 103 2.47 -2.75 2.24
CA ALA A 103 1.15 -2.82 1.61
C ALA A 103 0.52 -4.22 1.78
N VAL A 104 1.28 -5.28 1.50
CA VAL A 104 0.81 -6.67 1.66
C VAL A 104 0.46 -6.98 3.11
N ARG A 105 1.30 -6.53 4.06
CA ARG A 105 1.01 -6.68 5.49
C ARG A 105 -0.33 -6.03 5.87
N ALA A 106 -0.61 -4.83 5.35
CA ALA A 106 -1.87 -4.13 5.62
C ALA A 106 -3.09 -4.90 5.09
N VAL A 107 -2.98 -5.42 3.87
CA VAL A 107 -4.03 -6.23 3.23
C VAL A 107 -4.28 -7.50 4.02
N LEU A 108 -3.20 -8.21 4.40
CA LEU A 108 -3.29 -9.43 5.20
C LEU A 108 -3.97 -9.19 6.54
N GLU A 109 -3.59 -8.13 7.26
CA GLU A 109 -4.22 -7.77 8.54
C GLU A 109 -5.70 -7.47 8.36
N ARG A 110 -6.07 -6.74 7.30
CA ARG A 110 -7.47 -6.42 7.01
C ARG A 110 -8.29 -7.67 6.68
N CYS A 111 -7.73 -8.59 5.88
CA CYS A 111 -8.35 -9.87 5.55
C CYS A 111 -8.57 -10.70 6.83
N ARG A 112 -7.55 -10.85 7.67
CA ARG A 112 -7.67 -11.55 8.95
C ARG A 112 -8.74 -10.97 9.85
N GLN A 113 -8.77 -9.65 10.01
CA GLN A 113 -9.77 -8.99 10.84
C GLN A 113 -11.18 -9.26 10.33
N ARG A 114 -11.39 -9.18 9.02
CA ARG A 114 -12.70 -9.45 8.41
C ARG A 114 -13.18 -10.87 8.70
N PHE A 115 -12.30 -11.87 8.57
CA PHE A 115 -12.67 -13.26 8.86
C PHE A 115 -13.00 -13.48 10.34
N ARG A 116 -12.28 -12.82 11.27
CA ARG A 116 -12.65 -12.85 12.69
C ARG A 116 -14.01 -12.23 12.96
N ASP A 117 -14.29 -11.06 12.36
CA ASP A 117 -15.59 -10.38 12.52
C ASP A 117 -16.76 -11.28 12.02
N GLU A 118 -16.53 -12.05 10.96
CA GLU A 118 -17.50 -13.02 10.42
C GLU A 118 -17.65 -14.26 11.34
N ALA A 119 -16.55 -14.82 11.86
CA ALA A 119 -16.57 -15.99 12.75
C ALA A 119 -17.21 -15.71 14.13
N ASP A 120 -16.95 -14.53 14.71
CA ASP A 120 -17.56 -14.10 15.98
C ASP A 120 -19.09 -13.97 15.87
N THR A 121 -19.60 -13.69 14.66
CA THR A 121 -21.04 -13.61 14.39
C THR A 121 -21.69 -15.00 14.34
N GLU A 122 -20.94 -16.04 13.94
CA GLU A 122 -21.43 -17.41 13.79
C GLU A 122 -21.09 -18.32 14.99
N GLY A 123 -20.32 -17.84 15.97
CA GLY A 123 -19.99 -18.57 17.19
C GLY A 123 -19.03 -19.74 16.96
N GLU A 124 -18.31 -19.74 15.83
CA GLU A 124 -17.30 -20.74 15.50
C GLU A 124 -15.91 -20.26 15.91
N ASN A 125 -15.14 -21.10 16.61
CA ASN A 125 -13.71 -20.87 16.84
C ASN A 125 -12.95 -21.06 15.51
N GLY A 126 -13.01 -20.06 14.64
CA GLY A 126 -12.24 -20.05 13.39
C GLY A 126 -10.75 -20.08 13.69
N SER A 127 -10.03 -21.04 13.11
CA SER A 127 -8.56 -21.07 13.17
C SER A 127 -7.99 -19.86 12.44
N ASP A 128 -7.00 -19.18 13.04
CA ASP A 128 -6.32 -17.97 12.52
C ASP A 128 -5.58 -18.18 11.16
N ASP A 129 -5.62 -19.39 10.59
CA ASP A 129 -4.69 -19.88 9.57
C ASP A 129 -5.23 -19.95 8.13
N ASP A 130 -6.51 -19.67 7.86
CA ASP A 130 -7.11 -20.10 6.57
C ASP A 130 -7.06 -19.07 5.43
N PHE A 131 -5.97 -18.31 5.33
CA PHE A 131 -5.75 -17.42 4.18
C PHE A 131 -4.38 -17.62 3.52
N GLU A 132 -4.42 -18.07 2.27
CA GLU A 132 -3.26 -18.19 1.40
C GLU A 132 -3.18 -17.01 0.42
N VAL A 133 -2.05 -16.30 0.44
CA VAL A 133 -1.74 -15.30 -0.60
C VAL A 133 -1.27 -16.04 -1.85
N THR A 134 -2.10 -16.07 -2.88
CA THR A 134 -1.76 -16.74 -4.15
C THR A 134 -0.81 -15.92 -5.01
N TYR A 135 -1.06 -14.62 -5.16
CA TYR A 135 -0.24 -13.70 -5.95
C TYR A 135 -0.45 -12.25 -5.53
N VAL A 136 0.61 -11.45 -5.64
CA VAL A 136 0.56 -9.99 -5.49
C VAL A 136 1.24 -9.35 -6.70
N GLY A 137 0.50 -8.48 -7.39
CA GLY A 137 1.02 -7.67 -8.48
C GLY A 137 1.06 -6.19 -8.09
N CYS A 138 2.15 -5.51 -8.42
CA CYS A 138 2.27 -4.07 -8.21
C CYS A 138 3.16 -3.42 -9.28
N SER A 139 2.95 -2.12 -9.51
CA SER A 139 3.85 -1.28 -10.29
C SER A 139 4.38 -0.16 -9.39
N PHE A 140 5.71 -0.02 -9.34
CA PHE A 140 6.35 1.06 -8.58
C PHE A 140 6.37 2.34 -9.43
N VAL A 141 5.70 3.39 -8.96
CA VAL A 141 5.52 4.64 -9.74
C VAL A 141 6.35 5.80 -9.22
N LYS A 142 6.62 5.84 -7.92
CA LYS A 142 7.35 6.91 -7.25
C LYS A 142 8.24 6.33 -6.16
N PRO A 143 9.39 6.95 -5.90
CA PRO A 143 10.24 6.60 -4.77
C PRO A 143 9.51 6.86 -3.44
N VAL A 144 9.92 6.14 -2.41
CA VAL A 144 9.55 6.37 -1.01
C VAL A 144 10.77 6.80 -0.23
#